data_AF-A0A353VLJ8-F1
#
_entry.id   AF-A0A353VLJ8-F1
#
_cell.length_a   1.000
_cell.length_b   1.000
_cell.length_c   1.000
_cell.angle_alpha   90.00
_cell.angle_beta   90.00
_cell.angle_gamma   90.00
#
_symmetry.space_group_name_H-M   'P 1'
#
loop_
_entity.id
_entity.type
_entity.pdbx_description
1 polymer ?
#
loop_
_entity_poly.entity_id
_entity_poly.type
_entity_poly.pdbx_seq_one_letter_code
_entity_poly.pdbx_strand_id
1 'polypeptide(L)'
;MLNKTPKNKNRLEYAMRIALILPLFFMVLHAPAQEKINNKKRMKQAEKQEIKEARRQKKEEENLRKQHLKIQSKATQKRMKKSRKKAKKNREVKGEPFYKKWFRKY
;
A
#
# COMPACT_ATOMS: atom_id res chain seq x y z
N MET A 1 49.51 57.11 -31.60
CA MET A 1 50.18 56.25 -30.60
C MET A 1 49.16 55.25 -30.06
N LEU A 2 49.31 53.97 -30.39
CA LEU A 2 48.38 52.90 -30.00
C LEU A 2 48.69 52.47 -28.55
N ASN A 3 47.85 52.87 -27.60
CA ASN A 3 47.92 52.43 -26.22
C ASN A 3 47.48 50.96 -26.11
N LYS A 4 48.45 50.04 -26.03
CA LYS A 4 48.21 48.63 -25.72
C LYS A 4 47.78 48.50 -24.25
N THR A 5 46.49 48.40 -23.99
CA THR A 5 45.97 48.03 -22.66
C THR A 5 46.44 46.61 -22.29
N PRO A 6 46.89 46.35 -21.05
CA PRO A 6 47.45 45.05 -20.70
C PRO A 6 46.34 43.97 -20.67
N LYS A 7 46.40 43.06 -21.65
CA LYS A 7 45.52 41.88 -21.85
C LYS A 7 45.35 41.02 -20.58
N ASN A 8 46.24 41.16 -19.60
CA ASN A 8 46.22 40.43 -18.33
C ASN A 8 45.15 40.91 -17.33
N LYS A 9 44.71 42.18 -17.38
CA LYS A 9 43.69 42.68 -16.44
C LYS A 9 42.36 41.93 -16.62
N ASN A 10 41.96 41.70 -17.87
CA ASN A 10 40.73 40.97 -18.18
C ASN A 10 40.80 39.51 -17.72
N ARG A 11 41.96 38.84 -17.87
CA ARG A 11 42.15 37.45 -17.40
C ARG A 11 42.06 37.35 -15.88
N LEU A 12 42.59 38.35 -15.17
CA LEU A 12 42.49 38.43 -13.71
C LEU A 12 41.03 38.62 -13.27
N GLU A 13 40.29 39.51 -13.93
CA GLU A 13 38.85 39.74 -13.70
C GLU A 13 38.03 38.46 -13.93
N TYR A 14 38.28 37.72 -15.01
CA TYR A 14 37.63 36.43 -15.27
C TYR A 14 38.01 35.37 -14.23
N ALA A 15 39.29 35.30 -13.83
CA ALA A 15 39.74 34.38 -12.79
C ALA A 15 39.06 34.67 -11.43
N MET A 16 38.91 35.94 -11.07
CA MET A 16 38.20 36.37 -9.85
C MET A 16 36.71 36.03 -9.90
N ARG A 17 36.06 36.19 -11.06
CA ARG A 17 34.65 35.81 -11.26
C ARG A 17 34.45 34.30 -11.18
N ILE A 18 35.34 33.51 -11.79
CA ILE A 18 35.30 32.04 -11.73
C ILE A 18 35.53 31.57 -10.28
N ALA A 19 36.48 32.17 -9.56
CA ALA A 19 36.76 31.85 -8.15
C ALA A 19 35.56 32.12 -7.22
N LEU A 20 34.68 33.07 -7.56
CA LEU A 20 33.45 33.33 -6.82
C LEU A 20 32.31 32.35 -7.15
N ILE A 21 32.25 31.84 -8.38
CA ILE A 21 31.18 30.94 -8.84
C ILE A 21 31.47 29.48 -8.46
N LEU A 22 32.74 29.06 -8.48
CA LEU A 22 33.16 27.69 -8.17
C LEU A 22 32.69 27.15 -6.80
N PRO A 23 32.82 27.90 -5.68
CA PRO A 23 32.41 27.39 -4.37
C PRO A 23 30.89 27.27 -4.23
N LEU A 24 30.12 28.13 -4.91
CA LEU A 24 28.66 28.05 -4.94
C LEU A 24 28.18 26.76 -5.63
N PHE A 25 28.88 26.33 -6.68
CA PHE A 25 28.59 25.06 -7.36
C PHE A 25 28.92 23.84 -6.48
N PHE A 26 30.02 23.89 -5.73
CA PHE A 26 30.41 22.83 -4.81
C PHE A 26 29.46 22.66 -3.61
N MET A 27 28.80 23.74 -3.18
CA MET A 27 27.80 23.70 -2.10
C MET A 27 26.54 22.91 -2.48
N VAL A 28 26.11 22.98 -3.75
CA VAL A 28 24.97 22.21 -4.27
C VAL A 28 25.29 20.71 -4.31
N LEU A 29 26.55 20.35 -4.60
CA LEU A 29 26.99 18.95 -4.65
C LEU A 29 27.12 18.30 -3.26
N HIS A 30 27.31 19.09 -2.20
CA HIS A 30 27.46 18.59 -0.82
C HIS A 30 26.16 18.67 0.01
N ALA A 31 25.02 18.94 -0.62
CA ALA A 31 23.74 18.91 0.07
C ALA A 31 23.47 17.50 0.63
N PRO A 32 23.34 17.32 1.95
CA PRO A 32 23.09 16.02 2.53
C PRO A 32 21.70 15.53 2.11
N ALA A 33 21.65 14.47 1.30
CA ALA A 33 20.40 13.80 0.92
C ALA A 33 19.77 13.09 2.14
N GLN A 34 18.97 13.83 2.91
CA GLN A 34 18.24 13.31 4.08
C GLN A 34 17.01 12.48 3.65
N GLU A 35 17.16 11.28 3.05
CA GLU A 35 15.98 10.55 2.57
C GLU A 35 15.80 9.09 3.00
N LYS A 36 16.81 8.41 3.55
CA LYS A 36 16.71 6.93 3.66
C LYS A 36 16.33 6.39 5.04
N ILE A 37 16.69 7.07 6.13
CA ILE A 37 16.52 6.51 7.49
C ILE A 37 15.11 6.74 8.07
N ASN A 38 14.44 7.85 7.71
CA ASN A 38 13.09 8.16 8.19
C ASN A 38 11.99 7.34 7.50
N ASN A 39 12.18 6.94 6.24
CA ASN A 39 11.18 6.19 5.49
C ASN A 39 10.96 4.77 6.05
N LYS A 40 12.02 4.06 6.43
CA LYS A 40 11.89 2.71 7.00
C LYS A 40 11.15 2.70 8.35
N LYS A 41 11.38 3.69 9.21
CA LYS A 41 10.67 3.83 10.50
C LYS A 41 9.20 4.20 10.28
N ARG A 42 8.91 5.12 9.35
CA ARG A 42 7.55 5.49 8.96
C ARG A 42 6.77 4.31 8.37
N MET A 43 7.36 3.56 7.45
CA MET A 43 6.73 2.36 6.88
C MET A 43 6.39 1.32 7.95
N LYS A 44 7.31 1.04 8.89
CA LYS A 44 7.04 0.11 10.02
C LYS A 44 5.94 0.62 10.96
N GLN A 45 5.80 1.92 11.12
CA GLN A 45 4.72 2.51 11.93
C GLN A 45 3.37 2.40 11.22
N ALA A 46 3.33 2.67 9.91
CA ALA A 46 2.15 2.50 9.08
C ALA A 46 1.66 1.05 9.08
N GLU A 47 2.55 0.08 8.84
CA GLU A 47 2.22 -1.35 8.87
C GLU A 47 1.65 -1.78 10.23
N LYS A 48 2.22 -1.30 11.34
CA LYS A 48 1.70 -1.57 12.69
C LYS A 48 0.32 -0.95 12.91
N GLN A 49 0.04 0.21 12.34
CA GLN A 49 -1.27 0.86 12.42
C GLN A 49 -2.30 0.07 11.60
N GLU A 50 -1.98 -0.29 10.36
CA GLU A 50 -2.84 -1.12 9.50
C GLU A 50 -3.21 -2.45 10.18
N ILE A 51 -2.24 -3.15 10.76
CA ILE A 51 -2.49 -4.41 11.47
C ILE A 51 -3.40 -4.18 12.68
N LYS A 52 -3.22 -3.08 13.42
CA LYS A 52 -4.07 -2.75 14.58
C LYS A 52 -5.49 -2.41 14.14
N GLU A 53 -5.64 -1.64 13.07
CA GLU A 53 -6.94 -1.28 12.49
C GLU A 53 -7.67 -2.50 11.95
N ALA A 54 -6.99 -3.36 11.18
CA ALA A 54 -7.57 -4.61 10.70
C ALA A 54 -8.02 -5.52 11.85
N ARG A 55 -7.27 -5.57 12.96
CA ARG A 55 -7.68 -6.32 14.17
C ARG A 55 -8.89 -5.68 14.87
N ARG A 56 -8.96 -4.34 14.94
CA ARG A 56 -10.12 -3.63 15.51
C ARG A 56 -11.37 -3.84 14.66
N GLN A 57 -11.27 -3.65 13.35
CA GLN A 57 -12.35 -3.89 12.39
C GLN A 57 -12.89 -5.32 12.50
N LYS A 58 -12.02 -6.34 12.55
CA LYS A 58 -12.45 -7.74 12.73
C LYS A 58 -13.23 -7.96 14.03
N LYS A 59 -12.80 -7.35 15.14
CA LYS A 59 -13.50 -7.44 16.42
C LYS A 59 -14.86 -6.73 16.38
N GLU A 60 -14.91 -5.56 15.77
CA GLU A 60 -16.15 -4.79 15.59
C GLU A 60 -17.15 -5.53 14.70
N GLU A 61 -16.68 -6.10 13.59
CA GLU A 61 -17.50 -6.91 12.69
C GLU A 61 -18.08 -8.14 13.42
N GLU A 62 -17.26 -8.83 14.22
CA GLU A 62 -17.73 -9.98 15.01
C GLU A 62 -18.78 -9.56 16.04
N ASN A 63 -18.57 -8.43 16.71
CA ASN A 63 -19.52 -7.87 17.69
C ASN A 63 -20.83 -7.47 17.03
N LEU A 64 -20.79 -6.76 15.91
CA LEU A 64 -21.97 -6.39 15.12
C LEU A 64 -22.72 -7.63 14.64
N ARG A 65 -22.00 -8.65 14.17
CA ARG A 65 -22.60 -9.92 13.77
C ARG A 65 -23.30 -10.60 14.95
N LYS A 66 -22.68 -10.63 16.13
CA LYS A 66 -23.29 -11.19 17.35
C LYS A 66 -24.54 -10.41 17.76
N GLN A 67 -24.50 -9.09 17.73
CA GLN A 67 -25.65 -8.23 18.04
C GLN A 67 -26.80 -8.46 17.04
N HIS A 68 -26.51 -8.49 15.74
CA HIS A 68 -27.49 -8.78 14.71
C HIS A 68 -28.15 -10.15 14.91
N LEU A 69 -27.38 -11.18 15.28
CA LEU A 69 -27.93 -12.50 15.60
C LEU A 69 -28.84 -12.48 16.83
N LYS A 70 -28.51 -11.68 17.86
CA LYS A 70 -29.35 -11.51 19.06
C LYS A 70 -30.67 -10.81 18.76
N ILE A 71 -30.66 -9.81 17.89
CA ILE A 71 -31.86 -9.05 17.48
C ILE A 71 -32.79 -9.91 16.62
N GLN A 72 -32.23 -10.82 15.81
CA GLN A 72 -33.04 -11.68 14.97
C GLN A 72 -33.93 -12.63 15.79
N SER A 73 -35.19 -12.74 15.37
CA SER A 73 -36.12 -13.73 15.91
C SER A 73 -35.59 -15.16 15.74
N LYS A 74 -35.97 -16.06 16.66
CA LYS A 74 -35.68 -17.51 16.57
C LYS A 74 -36.18 -18.12 15.25
N ALA A 75 -37.31 -17.64 14.72
CA ALA A 75 -37.87 -18.09 13.45
C ALA A 75 -36.94 -17.76 12.27
N THR A 76 -36.43 -16.52 12.22
CA THR A 76 -35.45 -16.08 11.21
C THR A 76 -34.17 -16.90 11.29
N GLN A 77 -33.62 -17.13 12.49
CA GLN A 77 -32.42 -17.95 12.68
C GLN A 77 -32.61 -19.39 12.18
N LYS A 78 -33.75 -20.02 12.48
CA LYS A 78 -34.10 -21.35 11.97
C LYS A 78 -34.18 -21.38 10.44
N ARG A 79 -34.79 -20.37 9.82
CA ARG A 79 -34.87 -20.22 8.36
C ARG A 79 -33.47 -20.09 7.73
N MET A 80 -32.60 -19.26 8.30
CA MET A 80 -31.21 -19.11 7.86
C MET A 80 -30.44 -20.43 7.97
N LYS A 81 -30.61 -21.17 9.08
CA LYS A 81 -29.98 -22.50 9.27
C LYS A 81 -30.44 -23.49 8.20
N LYS A 82 -31.75 -23.55 7.91
CA LYS A 82 -32.30 -24.41 6.85
C LYS A 82 -31.73 -24.03 5.47
N SER A 83 -31.73 -22.74 5.13
CA SER A 83 -31.16 -22.22 3.88
C SER A 83 -29.68 -22.60 3.73
N ARG A 84 -28.87 -22.37 4.78
CA ARG A 84 -27.45 -22.74 4.80
C ARG A 84 -27.22 -24.24 4.59
N LYS A 85 -28.02 -25.09 5.25
CA LYS A 85 -27.95 -26.55 5.06
C LYS A 85 -28.30 -26.94 3.61
N LYS A 86 -29.34 -26.33 3.02
CA LYS A 86 -29.73 -26.57 1.63
C LYS A 86 -28.62 -26.15 0.66
N ALA A 87 -28.04 -24.97 0.84
CA ALA A 87 -26.92 -24.48 0.05
C ALA A 87 -25.69 -25.39 0.16
N LYS A 88 -25.35 -25.85 1.38
CA LYS A 88 -24.26 -26.82 1.61
C LYS A 88 -24.51 -28.12 0.86
N LYS A 89 -25.70 -28.69 0.98
CA LYS A 89 -26.10 -29.91 0.25
C LYS A 89 -25.97 -29.71 -1.26
N ASN A 90 -26.44 -28.59 -1.81
CA ASN A 90 -26.34 -28.31 -3.24
C ASN A 90 -24.88 -28.14 -3.72
N ARG A 91 -23.99 -27.63 -2.87
CA ARG A 91 -22.57 -27.47 -3.18
C ARG A 91 -21.81 -28.80 -3.14
N GLU A 92 -22.03 -29.58 -2.09
CA GLU A 92 -21.29 -30.83 -1.83
C GLU A 92 -21.87 -32.02 -2.60
N VAL A 93 -23.20 -32.10 -2.71
CA VAL A 93 -23.92 -33.16 -3.41
C VAL A 93 -24.35 -32.63 -4.78
N LYS A 94 -23.38 -32.20 -5.59
CA LYS A 94 -23.56 -32.17 -7.04
C LYS A 94 -23.52 -33.62 -7.52
N GLY A 95 -24.56 -34.38 -7.19
CA GLY A 95 -24.72 -35.73 -7.68
C GLY A 95 -24.68 -35.73 -9.20
N GLU A 96 -24.15 -36.79 -9.79
CA GLU A 96 -24.14 -36.93 -11.24
C GLU A 96 -25.57 -36.74 -11.78
N PRO A 97 -25.73 -35.96 -12.87
CA PRO A 97 -27.00 -35.84 -13.56
C PRO A 97 -27.57 -37.21 -13.91
N PHE A 98 -28.90 -37.34 -13.94
CA PHE A 98 -29.59 -38.61 -14.15
C PHE A 98 -29.11 -39.34 -15.43
N TYR A 99 -28.80 -38.59 -16.50
CA TYR A 99 -28.30 -39.16 -17.75
C TYR A 99 -26.94 -39.86 -17.59
N LYS A 100 -26.02 -39.35 -16.75
CA LYS A 100 -24.75 -40.02 -16.50
C LYS A 100 -24.93 -41.33 -15.71
N LYS A 101 -25.97 -41.42 -14.88
CA LYS A 101 -26.27 -42.64 -14.11
C LYS A 101 -26.84 -43.75 -14.98
N TRP A 102 -27.63 -43.43 -16.01
CA TRP A 102 -28.20 -44.42 -16.93
C TRP A 102 -27.18 -45.00 -17.92
N PHE A 103 -26.17 -44.23 -18.31
CA PHE A 103 -25.12 -44.68 -19.21
C PHE A 103 -23.82 -45.09 -18.50
N ARG A 104 -23.87 -45.36 -17.19
CA ARG A 104 -22.70 -45.83 -16.46
C ARG A 104 -22.42 -47.28 -16.85
N LYS A 105 -21.50 -47.47 -17.79
CA LYS A 105 -21.01 -48.79 -18.20
C LYS A 105 -20.38 -49.46 -16.97
N TYR A 106 -20.82 -50.68 -16.68
CA TYR A 106 -20.34 -51.52 -15.57
C TYR A 106 -18.83 -51.76 -15.66
#